data_AF-A0A958YYA2-F1
#
_entry.id   AF-A0A958YYA2-F1
#
_cell.length_a   1.000
_cell.length_b   1.000
_cell.length_c   1.000
_cell.angle_alpha   90.00
_cell.angle_beta   90.00
_cell.angle_gamma   90.00
#
_symmetry.space_group_name_H-M   'P 1'
#
loop_
_entity.id
_entity.type
_entity.pdbx_description
1 polymer ?
#
loop_
_entity_poly.entity_id
_entity_poly.type
_entity_poly.pdbx_seq_one_letter_code
_entity_poly.pdbx_strand_id
1 'polypeptide(L)'
;MSDWNDKVKRLLKSELVRRGISNSDLANMLEQIGIEETKSSIDSKISRGSFSAAFFLQCLTVIGCEKIEIEEYESQLAIAAEPQADYNLKKQ
;
A
#
# COMPACT_ATOMS: atom_id res chain seq x y z
N MET A 1 -2.65 6.78 13.61
CA MET A 1 -2.10 7.25 12.31
C MET A 1 -1.17 6.24 11.65
N SER A 2 -0.64 5.23 12.36
CA SER A 2 0.29 4.24 11.81
C SER A 2 -0.28 3.38 10.67
N ASP A 3 -1.57 3.07 10.70
CA ASP A 3 -2.16 2.12 9.74
C ASP A 3 -2.04 2.56 8.28
N TRP A 4 -2.32 3.84 7.97
CA TRP A 4 -2.27 4.32 6.58
C TRP A 4 -0.85 4.40 6.00
N ASN A 5 0.11 4.89 6.78
CA ASN A 5 1.51 4.91 6.36
C ASN A 5 2.06 3.49 6.20
N ASP A 6 1.66 2.57 7.09
CA ASP A 6 2.01 1.16 7.01
C ASP A 6 1.40 0.45 5.80
N LYS A 7 0.17 0.81 5.42
CA LYS A 7 -0.47 0.34 4.19
C LYS A 7 0.24 0.85 2.95
N VAL A 8 0.47 2.16 2.85
CA VAL A 8 1.12 2.77 1.68
C VAL A 8 2.55 2.25 1.50
N LYS A 9 3.33 2.11 2.59
CA LYS A 9 4.67 1.53 2.48
C LYS A 9 4.64 0.07 2.03
N ARG A 10 3.68 -0.73 2.53
CA ARG A 10 3.53 -2.14 2.16
C ARG A 10 3.16 -2.25 0.69
N LEU A 11 2.22 -1.43 0.23
CA LEU A 11 1.79 -1.38 -1.17
C LEU A 11 2.95 -1.05 -2.10
N LEU A 12 3.71 0.01 -1.82
CA LEU A 12 4.86 0.36 -2.66
C LEU A 12 5.91 -0.76 -2.65
N LYS A 13 6.22 -1.33 -1.49
CA LYS A 13 7.18 -2.45 -1.37
C LYS A 13 6.71 -3.70 -2.12
N SER A 14 5.44 -4.06 -2.05
CA SER A 14 4.92 -5.23 -2.77
C SER A 14 5.03 -5.05 -4.26
N GLU A 15 4.76 -3.85 -4.78
CA GLU A 15 4.89 -3.56 -6.21
C GLU A 15 6.35 -3.58 -6.69
N LEU A 16 7.31 -3.15 -5.86
CA LEU A 16 8.74 -3.27 -6.13
C LEU A 16 9.20 -4.73 -6.16
N VAL A 17 8.82 -5.51 -5.13
CA VAL A 17 9.16 -6.94 -5.02
C VAL A 17 8.56 -7.74 -6.18
N ARG A 18 7.30 -7.48 -6.55
CA ARG A 18 6.63 -8.12 -7.69
C ARG A 18 7.38 -7.96 -9.01
N ARG A 19 8.13 -6.86 -9.15
CA ARG A 19 8.90 -6.52 -10.36
C ARG A 19 10.39 -6.80 -10.24
N GLY A 20 10.85 -7.28 -9.08
CA GLY A 20 12.27 -7.51 -8.83
C GLY A 20 13.12 -6.24 -8.80
N ILE A 21 12.53 -5.10 -8.45
CA ILE A 21 13.20 -3.78 -8.45
C ILE A 21 13.70 -3.48 -7.04
N SER A 22 14.99 -3.21 -6.89
CA SER A 22 15.55 -2.75 -5.61
C SER A 22 15.35 -1.23 -5.44
N ASN A 23 15.49 -0.73 -4.21
CA ASN A 23 15.43 0.71 -3.96
C ASN A 23 16.55 1.48 -4.67
N SER A 24 17.68 0.83 -4.96
CA SER A 24 18.76 1.41 -5.76
C SER A 24 18.37 1.53 -7.23
N ASP A 25 17.70 0.50 -7.76
CA ASP A 25 17.21 0.52 -9.14
C ASP A 25 16.12 1.59 -9.30
N LEU A 26 15.21 1.69 -8.33
CA LEU A 26 14.20 2.74 -8.31
C LEU A 26 14.82 4.15 -8.34
N ALA A 27 15.91 4.38 -7.59
CA ALA A 27 16.64 5.65 -7.64
C ALA A 27 17.14 5.97 -9.05
N ASN A 28 17.79 4.99 -9.69
CA ASN A 28 18.31 5.14 -11.06
C ASN A 28 17.17 5.38 -12.08
N MET A 29 16.03 4.71 -11.91
CA MET A 29 14.87 4.88 -12.80
C MET A 29 14.19 6.25 -12.63
N LEU A 30 14.13 6.76 -11.39
CA LEU A 30 13.63 8.11 -11.11
C LEU A 30 14.56 9.18 -11.69
N GLU A 31 15.88 8.97 -11.62
CA GLU A 31 16.87 9.88 -12.20
C GLU A 31 16.71 10.00 -13.72
N GLN A 32 16.37 8.90 -14.42
CA GLN A 32 16.12 8.91 -15.87
C GLN A 32 14.96 9.83 -16.29
N ILE A 33 14.04 10.14 -15.38
CA ILE A 33 12.93 11.09 -15.62
C ILE A 33 13.16 12.46 -14.94
N GLY A 34 14.38 12.73 -14.49
CA GLY A 34 14.80 14.01 -13.91
C GLY A 34 14.43 14.17 -12.43
N ILE A 35 14.17 13.08 -11.70
CA ILE A 35 13.89 13.10 -10.27
C ILE A 35 15.14 12.65 -9.51
N GLU A 36 15.77 13.59 -8.83
CA GLU A 36 16.97 13.34 -8.03
C GLU A 36 16.60 12.74 -6.67
N GLU A 37 16.74 11.42 -6.55
CA GLU A 37 16.57 10.71 -5.30
C GLU A 37 17.74 9.75 -5.07
N THR A 38 18.23 9.70 -3.83
CA THR A 38 19.27 8.74 -3.45
C THR A 38 18.61 7.47 -2.90
N LYS A 39 19.32 6.34 -2.95
CA LYS A 39 18.88 5.11 -2.27
C LYS A 39 18.49 5.37 -0.80
N SER A 40 19.29 6.17 -0.08
CA SER A 40 19.04 6.47 1.34
C SER A 40 17.79 7.34 1.57
N SER A 41 17.51 8.29 0.67
CA SER A 41 16.31 9.12 0.76
C SER A 41 15.05 8.31 0.45
N ILE A 42 15.10 7.42 -0.54
CA ILE A 42 14.04 6.46 -0.85
C ILE A 42 13.81 5.51 0.33
N ASP A 43 14.87 4.89 0.86
CA ASP A 43 14.80 3.99 2.03
C ASP A 43 14.09 4.69 3.20
N SER A 44 14.45 5.94 3.48
CA SER A 44 13.84 6.73 4.55
C SER A 44 12.36 7.05 4.30
N LYS A 45 12.00 7.47 3.08
CA LYS A 45 10.61 7.76 2.68
C LYS A 45 9.73 6.52 2.80
N ILE A 46 10.18 5.41 2.23
CA ILE A 46 9.46 4.13 2.26
C ILE A 46 9.38 3.60 3.69
N SER A 47 10.45 3.67 4.48
CA SER A 47 10.45 3.18 5.85
C SER A 47 9.44 3.93 6.74
N ARG A 48 9.33 5.25 6.57
CA ARG A 48 8.36 6.08 7.32
C ARG A 48 6.94 5.93 6.78
N GLY A 49 6.79 5.52 5.52
CA GLY A 49 5.49 5.48 4.84
C GLY A 49 4.88 6.85 4.63
N SER A 50 5.70 7.91 4.64
CA SER A 50 5.28 9.29 4.47
C SER A 50 6.06 9.91 3.30
N PHE A 51 5.39 10.07 2.17
CA PHE A 51 5.90 10.72 0.97
C PHE A 51 4.74 11.37 0.22
N SER A 52 5.04 12.29 -0.70
CA SER A 52 3.99 12.94 -1.48
C SER A 52 3.30 11.94 -2.41
N ALA A 53 2.03 12.19 -2.70
CA ALA A 53 1.30 11.41 -3.70
C ALA A 53 1.97 11.49 -5.09
N ALA A 54 2.60 12.64 -5.40
CA ALA A 54 3.39 12.80 -6.62
C ALA A 54 4.58 11.82 -6.66
N PHE A 55 5.37 11.74 -5.59
CA PHE A 55 6.47 10.78 -5.50
C PHE A 55 5.98 9.33 -5.63
N PHE A 56 4.84 9.02 -5.02
CA PHE A 56 4.23 7.70 -5.15
C PHE A 56 3.88 7.36 -6.61
N LEU A 57 3.18 8.27 -7.31
CA LEU A 57 2.84 8.08 -8.72
C LEU A 57 4.08 8.01 -9.62
N GLN A 58 5.11 8.82 -9.35
CA GLN A 58 6.38 8.76 -10.06
C GLN A 58 7.02 7.38 -9.90
N CYS A 59 7.09 6.85 -8.68
CA CYS A 59 7.59 5.50 -8.43
C CYS A 59 6.79 4.45 -9.20
N LEU A 60 5.46 4.47 -9.12
CA LEU A 60 4.60 3.53 -9.83
C LEU A 60 4.78 3.62 -11.35
N THR A 61 4.92 4.83 -11.88
CA THR A 61 5.12 5.08 -13.31
C THR A 61 6.43 4.49 -13.80
N VAL A 62 7.55 4.79 -13.13
CA VAL A 62 8.87 4.35 -13.59
C VAL A 62 9.02 2.83 -13.48
N ILE A 63 8.39 2.19 -12.50
CA ILE A 63 8.39 0.73 -12.38
C ILE A 63 7.39 0.04 -13.32
N GLY A 64 6.62 0.77 -14.11
CA GLY A 64 5.61 0.18 -14.99
C GLY A 64 4.44 -0.45 -14.22
N CYS A 65 3.97 0.22 -13.16
CA CYS A 65 2.73 -0.14 -12.47
C CYS A 65 1.55 0.65 -13.03
N GLU A 66 0.67 -0.06 -13.74
CA GLU A 66 -0.52 0.52 -14.38
C GLU A 66 -1.75 0.53 -13.46
N LYS A 67 -1.80 -0.40 -12.51
CA LYS A 67 -2.93 -0.57 -11.58
C LYS A 67 -2.44 -0.95 -10.20
N ILE A 68 -2.96 -0.25 -9.20
CA ILE A 68 -2.86 -0.62 -7.79
C ILE A 68 -4.24 -1.03 -7.27
N GLU A 69 -4.25 -1.96 -6.32
CA GLU A 69 -5.44 -2.38 -5.61
C GLU A 69 -5.32 -1.92 -4.16
N ILE A 70 -6.41 -1.35 -3.63
CA ILE A 70 -6.48 -0.91 -2.23
C ILE A 70 -7.41 -1.90 -1.54
N GLU A 71 -6.86 -2.72 -0.64
CA GLU A 71 -7.65 -3.66 0.15
C GLU A 71 -8.70 -2.92 0.99
N GLU A 72 -9.94 -3.42 0.98
CA GLU A 72 -11.04 -2.85 1.75
C GLU A 72 -10.78 -2.96 3.26
N TYR A 73 -11.21 -1.95 4.01
CA TYR A 73 -11.17 -1.98 5.45
C TYR A 73 -12.27 -2.93 5.95
N GLU A 74 -11.92 -4.15 6.34
CA GLU A 74 -12.81 -4.92 7.20
C GLU A 74 -12.92 -4.20 8.54
N SER A 75 -13.97 -3.39 8.69
CA SER A 75 -14.32 -2.84 9.99
C SER A 75 -14.70 -4.01 10.89
N GLN A 76 -13.94 -4.21 11.97
CA GLN A 76 -14.27 -5.18 13.02
C GLN A 76 -15.66 -4.97 13.65
N LEU A 77 -16.37 -3.89 13.31
CA LEU A 77 -17.76 -3.64 13.69
C LEU A 77 -18.74 -4.72 13.21
N ALA A 78 -18.39 -5.50 12.16
CA ALA A 78 -19.22 -6.62 11.71
C ALA A 78 -19.24 -7.80 12.70
N ILE A 79 -18.26 -7.90 13.62
CA ILE A 79 -18.19 -8.94 14.65
C ILE A 79 -19.06 -8.58 15.87
N ALA A 80 -19.46 -7.32 16.01
CA ALA A 80 -20.32 -6.84 17.09
C ALA A 80 -21.83 -6.90 16.76
N ALA A 81 -22.20 -7.35 15.56
CA ALA A 81 -23.59 -7.68 15.24
C ALA A 81 -23.97 -8.94 16.03
N GLU A 82 -24.97 -8.83 16.90
CA GLU A 82 -25.48 -9.90 17.75
C GLU A 82 -25.71 -11.19 16.94
N PRO A 83 -25.45 -12.39 17.50
CA PRO A 83 -25.79 -13.64 16.83
C PRO A 83 -27.28 -13.63 16.52
N GLN A 84 -27.63 -13.78 15.24
CA GLN A 84 -29.00 -13.94 14.78
C GLN A 84 -29.58 -15.19 15.45
N ALA A 85 -30.31 -15.01 16.55
CA ALA A 85 -30.97 -16.10 17.25
C ALA A 85 -32.11 -16.62 16.36
N ASP A 86 -31.91 -17.78 15.75
CA ASP A 86 -32.95 -18.50 15.02
C ASP A 86 -33.99 -19.01 16.03
N TYR A 87 -35.06 -18.23 16.25
CA TYR A 87 -36.20 -18.68 17.04
C TYR A 87 -36.99 -19.70 16.23
N ASN A 88 -36.72 -20.98 16.50
CA ASN A 88 -37.54 -22.08 16.02
C ASN A 88 -38.91 -22.04 16.70
N LEU A 89 -39.89 -21.38 16.07
CA LEU A 89 -41.28 -21.51 16.45
C LEU A 89 -41.75 -22.94 16.10
N LYS A 90 -41.83 -23.81 17.12
CA LYS A 90 -42.54 -25.09 16.99
C LYS A 90 -44.00 -24.78 16.66
N LYS A 91 -44.41 -25.06 15.43
CA LYS A 91 -45.83 -25.10 15.06
C LYS A 91 -46.50 -26.24 15.85
N GLN A 92 -47.54 -25.90 16.59
CA GLN A 92 -48.51 -26.85 17.14
C GLN A 92 -49.38 -27.42 16.03
#